data_AF-A0A348TND1-F1
#
_entry.id   AF-A0A348TND1-F1
#
_cell.length_a   1.000
_cell.length_b   1.000
_cell.length_c   1.000
_cell.angle_alpha   90.00
_cell.angle_beta   90.00
_cell.angle_gamma   90.00
#
_symmetry.space_group_name_H-M   'P 1'
#
loop_
_entity.id
_entity.type
_entity.pdbx_description
1 polymer ?
#
loop_
_entity_poly.entity_id
_entity_poly.type
_entity_poly.pdbx_seq_one_letter_code
_entity_poly.pdbx_strand_id
1 'polypeptide(L)'
;NAYFEGTLALHDLIRFLLDPDRLNFGQIPKGLIPFHVHEPITLNAFQEHLAQGANLTMGTTKYHFTIQQEFEYAFIQAQNELSALTNQTYDLDFSTQDKNTDAFVFDAQFEVLIDADGSPLRRPAGHGTLLQNLAALKAPYILVKNIDNVQHFSQKQQSVDNWRYLLGLQMEIRSQLSTFLAARDFEGLIQWNAQIGLFDPENLRELNVDAWTELLNRPLRVCGMVRNNGQPGGGPFWLQLNGQNTKQIVEKTQLVGHPQMSQLMLQSAYFNPVLMVLSPCDLNNQPHDLTQFADPESYFVVEKTQQGKKVQFVEQPGLWNGAMAKWNTLFVEVPSEVFSPVKTVLDLLEFAHLANKGA
;
A
#
# COMPACT_ATOMS: atom_id res chain seq x y z
N ASN A 1 13.35 17.95 32.36
CA ASN A 1 12.52 16.73 32.43
C ASN A 1 11.09 17.13 32.22
N ALA A 2 10.40 16.55 31.24
CA ALA A 2 8.97 16.81 31.01
C ALA A 2 8.08 16.27 32.16
N TYR A 3 8.62 15.32 32.94
CA TYR A 3 8.02 14.77 34.14
C TYR A 3 8.87 15.13 35.37
N PHE A 4 8.26 15.82 36.35
CA PHE A 4 8.90 16.18 37.61
C PHE A 4 7.88 16.04 38.75
N GLU A 5 8.24 15.34 39.83
CA GLU A 5 7.40 15.14 41.03
C GLU A 5 5.96 14.65 40.75
N GLY A 6 5.77 13.77 39.76
CA GLY A 6 4.44 13.26 39.45
C GLY A 6 3.60 14.16 38.55
N THR A 7 4.14 15.30 38.11
CA THR A 7 3.47 16.22 37.20
C THR A 7 4.10 16.21 35.81
N LEU A 8 3.26 16.11 34.79
CA LEU A 8 3.63 16.19 33.37
C LEU A 8 3.04 17.48 32.80
N ALA A 9 3.86 18.48 32.55
CA ALA A 9 3.40 19.69 31.88
C ALA A 9 3.25 19.41 30.39
N LEU A 10 2.05 19.60 29.83
CA LEU A 10 1.77 19.32 28.42
C LEU A 10 2.74 20.06 27.47
N HIS A 11 3.08 21.32 27.80
CA HIS A 11 4.04 22.10 27.03
C HIS A 11 5.43 21.45 27.01
N ASP A 12 5.93 21.00 28.16
CA ASP A 12 7.24 20.38 28.25
C ASP A 12 7.27 19.00 27.59
N LEU A 13 6.16 18.26 27.63
CA LEU A 13 6.00 17.01 26.88
C LEU A 13 6.07 17.27 25.38
N ILE A 14 5.29 18.22 24.87
CA ILE A 14 5.27 18.55 23.44
C ILE A 14 6.68 18.96 22.97
N ARG A 15 7.37 19.82 23.74
CA ARG A 15 8.76 20.20 23.44
C ARG A 15 9.72 19.02 23.48
N PHE A 16 9.59 18.14 24.46
CA PHE A 16 10.43 16.95 24.53
C PHE A 16 10.22 16.01 23.32
N LEU A 17 8.98 15.88 22.83
CA LEU A 17 8.67 15.04 21.66
C LEU A 17 9.10 15.67 20.34
N LEU A 18 8.96 16.99 20.18
CA LEU A 18 9.04 17.67 18.88
C LEU A 18 10.25 18.59 18.69
N ASP A 19 10.91 19.07 19.75
CA ASP A 19 12.04 19.98 19.59
C ASP A 19 13.22 19.26 18.89
N PRO A 20 13.94 19.92 17.95
CA PRO A 20 15.06 19.32 17.23
C PRO A 20 16.20 18.80 18.13
N ASP A 21 16.42 19.44 19.27
CA ASP A 21 17.45 19.07 20.25
C ASP A 21 16.96 17.98 21.25
N ARG A 22 15.78 17.41 21.01
CA ARG A 22 15.15 16.37 21.85
C ARG A 22 14.85 15.12 21.01
N LEU A 23 13.67 14.53 21.12
CA LEU A 23 13.33 13.33 20.35
C LEU A 23 13.05 13.63 18.88
N ASN A 24 12.63 14.85 18.56
CA ASN A 24 12.40 15.32 17.19
C ASN A 24 11.52 14.39 16.33
N PHE A 25 10.50 13.76 16.93
CA PHE A 25 9.65 12.78 16.24
C PHE A 25 8.90 13.36 15.03
N GLY A 26 8.74 14.68 14.96
CA GLY A 26 8.13 15.36 13.80
C GLY A 26 8.96 15.26 12.51
N GLN A 27 10.26 14.94 12.60
CA GLN A 27 11.16 14.81 11.45
C GLN A 27 11.57 13.36 11.17
N ILE A 28 11.13 12.40 11.99
CA ILE A 28 11.53 10.99 11.86
C ILE A 28 10.47 10.21 11.05
N PRO A 29 10.87 9.33 10.11
CA PRO A 29 9.94 8.46 9.41
C PRO A 29 9.14 7.61 10.40
N LYS A 30 7.84 7.46 10.15
CA LYS A 30 6.94 6.70 11.03
C LYS A 30 7.43 5.27 11.30
N GLY A 31 8.13 4.66 10.34
CA GLY A 31 8.76 3.35 10.50
C GLY A 31 9.78 3.25 11.64
N LEU A 32 10.42 4.35 12.01
CA LEU A 32 11.44 4.43 13.07
C LEU A 32 10.90 4.97 14.41
N ILE A 33 9.63 5.40 14.46
CA ILE A 33 9.00 5.87 15.70
C ILE A 33 8.80 4.67 16.63
N PRO A 34 9.13 4.78 17.95
CA PRO A 34 8.80 3.76 18.94
C PRO A 34 7.31 3.41 18.89
N PHE A 35 6.99 2.13 18.74
CA PHE A 35 5.66 1.68 18.34
C PHE A 35 5.04 0.73 19.37
N HIS A 36 5.66 -0.42 19.65
CA HIS A 36 5.16 -1.38 20.63
C HIS A 36 6.17 -1.68 21.72
N VAL A 37 5.68 -1.75 22.96
CA VAL A 37 6.48 -2.04 24.14
C VAL A 37 6.54 -3.55 24.36
N HIS A 38 7.76 -4.10 24.30
CA HIS A 38 8.07 -5.48 24.66
C HIS A 38 9.01 -5.45 25.85
N GLU A 39 8.50 -5.35 27.08
CA GLU A 39 9.34 -5.10 28.26
C GLU A 39 10.57 -6.04 28.31
N PRO A 40 11.80 -5.49 28.47
CA PRO A 40 12.13 -4.10 28.79
C PRO A 40 12.41 -3.18 27.58
N ILE A 41 12.16 -3.64 26.35
CA ILE A 41 12.49 -2.92 25.12
C ILE A 41 11.25 -2.32 24.44
N THR A 42 11.48 -1.52 23.40
CA THR A 42 10.42 -1.00 22.52
C THR A 42 10.86 -1.18 21.09
N LEU A 43 9.98 -1.76 20.27
CA LEU A 43 10.21 -1.91 18.84
C LEU A 43 9.53 -0.78 18.09
N ASN A 44 10.18 -0.30 17.03
CA ASN A 44 9.55 0.58 16.06
C ASN A 44 8.70 -0.21 15.05
N ALA A 45 7.88 0.48 14.27
CA ALA A 45 6.98 -0.17 13.31
C ALA A 45 7.75 -1.02 12.28
N PHE A 46 8.90 -0.53 11.80
CA PHE A 46 9.76 -1.26 10.87
C PHE A 46 10.24 -2.60 11.45
N GLN A 47 10.75 -2.58 12.68
CA GLN A 47 11.20 -3.78 13.39
C GLN A 47 10.04 -4.77 13.60
N GLU A 48 8.84 -4.28 13.89
CA GLU A 48 7.65 -5.13 14.01
C GLU A 48 7.30 -5.84 12.70
N HIS A 49 7.38 -5.17 11.55
CA HIS A 49 7.16 -5.85 10.26
C HIS A 49 8.20 -6.94 9.99
N LEU A 50 9.47 -6.68 10.29
CA LEU A 50 10.53 -7.69 10.15
C LEU A 50 10.27 -8.90 11.07
N ALA A 51 10.01 -8.65 12.35
CA ALA A 51 9.79 -9.71 13.34
C ALA A 51 8.54 -10.55 13.02
N GLN A 52 7.46 -9.92 12.56
CA GLN A 52 6.23 -10.64 12.22
C GLN A 52 6.32 -11.35 10.87
N GLY A 53 6.94 -10.71 9.86
CA GLY A 53 7.13 -11.27 8.54
C GLY A 53 7.98 -12.55 8.53
N ALA A 54 8.92 -12.67 9.47
CA ALA A 54 9.78 -13.86 9.59
C ALA A 54 8.97 -15.14 9.87
N ASN A 55 7.76 -14.99 10.42
CA ASN A 55 6.85 -16.10 10.71
C ASN A 55 5.87 -16.39 9.57
N LEU A 56 5.89 -15.61 8.48
CA LEU A 56 4.89 -15.73 7.43
C LEU A 56 5.09 -17.00 6.59
N THR A 57 6.34 -17.28 6.21
CA THR A 57 6.70 -18.42 5.36
C THR A 57 7.73 -19.30 6.06
N MET A 58 7.84 -20.57 5.65
CA MET A 58 8.90 -21.47 6.14
C MET A 58 10.26 -21.21 5.46
N GLY A 59 10.31 -20.33 4.47
CA GLY A 59 11.50 -20.01 3.69
C GLY A 59 12.01 -18.59 3.92
N THR A 60 13.07 -18.23 3.21
CA THR A 60 13.64 -16.88 3.28
C THR A 60 12.65 -15.86 2.73
N THR A 61 12.27 -14.90 3.56
CA THR A 61 11.42 -13.77 3.17
C THR A 61 12.32 -12.56 2.91
N LYS A 62 12.15 -11.94 1.74
CA LYS A 62 12.81 -10.67 1.42
C LYS A 62 11.92 -9.51 1.81
N TYR A 63 12.53 -8.51 2.42
CA TYR A 63 11.86 -7.28 2.83
C TYR A 63 12.33 -6.13 1.96
N HIS A 64 11.39 -5.29 1.54
CA HIS A 64 11.71 -4.10 0.78
C HIS A 64 10.93 -2.91 1.34
N PHE A 65 11.64 -1.81 1.60
CA PHE A 65 11.01 -0.56 2.06
C PHE A 65 11.38 0.58 1.13
N THR A 66 10.38 1.36 0.72
CA THR A 66 10.62 2.65 0.10
C THR A 66 10.82 3.69 1.19
N ILE A 67 12.00 4.28 1.25
CA ILE A 67 12.42 5.20 2.31
C ILE A 67 12.95 6.52 1.73
N GLN A 68 13.10 7.49 2.61
CA GLN A 68 13.88 8.70 2.36
C GLN A 68 15.37 8.35 2.56
N GLN A 69 16.21 8.74 1.59
CA GLN A 69 17.62 8.32 1.53
C GLN A 69 18.41 8.72 2.78
N GLU A 70 18.12 9.90 3.34
CA GLU A 70 18.77 10.43 4.54
C GLU A 70 18.56 9.55 5.79
N PHE A 71 17.55 8.67 5.80
CA PHE A 71 17.26 7.77 6.92
C PHE A 71 17.73 6.33 6.71
N GLU A 72 18.37 6.00 5.58
CA GLU A 72 18.83 4.64 5.27
C GLU A 72 19.72 4.06 6.36
N TYR A 73 20.69 4.84 6.84
CA TYR A 73 21.56 4.43 7.95
C TYR A 73 20.78 4.09 9.21
N ALA A 74 19.74 4.88 9.56
CA ALA A 74 18.93 4.65 10.75
C ALA A 74 18.11 3.36 10.64
N PHE A 75 17.58 3.03 9.46
CA PHE A 75 16.91 1.74 9.23
C PHE A 75 17.87 0.55 9.32
N ILE A 76 19.09 0.67 8.78
CA ILE A 76 20.13 -0.36 8.91
C ILE A 76 20.49 -0.58 10.40
N GLN A 77 20.63 0.48 11.19
CA GLN A 77 20.86 0.34 12.64
C GLN A 77 19.69 -0.37 13.33
N ALA A 78 18.45 0.02 13.05
CA ALA A 78 17.26 -0.61 13.63
C ALA A 78 17.16 -2.11 13.26
N GLN A 79 17.56 -2.50 12.04
CA GLN A 79 17.63 -3.89 11.62
C GLN A 79 18.70 -4.66 12.41
N ASN A 80 19.90 -4.08 12.58
CA ASN A 80 20.99 -4.69 13.33
C ASN A 80 20.63 -4.92 14.79
N GLU A 81 19.99 -3.95 15.44
CA GLU A 81 19.47 -4.07 16.81
C GLU A 81 18.47 -5.23 16.93
N LEU A 82 17.52 -5.32 15.99
CA LEU A 82 16.55 -6.41 15.97
C LEU A 82 17.21 -7.77 15.72
N SER A 83 18.20 -7.81 14.83
CA SER A 83 18.92 -9.03 14.47
C SER A 83 19.72 -9.56 15.67
N ALA A 84 20.36 -8.67 16.43
CA ALA A 84 21.04 -9.01 17.68
C ALA A 84 20.06 -9.50 18.76
N LEU A 85 18.87 -8.90 18.87
CA LEU A 85 17.83 -9.30 19.81
C LEU A 85 17.23 -10.67 19.49
N THR A 86 16.93 -10.92 18.21
CA THR A 86 16.17 -12.09 17.75
C THR A 86 17.06 -13.26 17.33
N ASN A 87 18.36 -13.01 17.16
CA ASN A 87 19.31 -13.95 16.57
C ASN A 87 18.86 -14.45 15.17
N GLN A 88 18.29 -13.54 14.37
CA GLN A 88 17.82 -13.78 13.01
C GLN A 88 18.48 -12.82 12.03
N THR A 89 18.65 -13.26 10.79
CA THR A 89 19.08 -12.42 9.68
C THR A 89 17.89 -12.07 8.81
N TYR A 90 17.71 -10.79 8.51
CA TYR A 90 16.66 -10.29 7.65
C TYR A 90 17.26 -9.90 6.29
N ASP A 91 16.76 -10.49 5.19
CA ASP A 91 17.15 -10.11 3.82
C ASP A 91 16.39 -8.84 3.44
N LEU A 92 17.05 -7.69 3.50
CA LEU A 92 16.44 -6.37 3.45
C LEU A 92 17.08 -5.51 2.36
N ASP A 93 16.22 -4.94 1.52
CA ASP A 93 16.58 -3.94 0.52
C ASP A 93 15.77 -2.65 0.70
N PHE A 94 16.29 -1.55 0.15
CA PHE A 94 15.63 -0.26 0.14
C PHE A 94 15.49 0.28 -1.28
N SER A 95 14.43 1.07 -1.51
CA SER A 95 14.37 2.01 -2.63
C SER A 95 14.09 3.41 -2.12
N THR A 96 14.42 4.40 -2.93
CA THR A 96 14.10 5.80 -2.66
C THR A 96 13.21 6.32 -3.78
N GLN A 97 12.39 7.32 -3.49
CA GLN A 97 11.66 8.02 -4.54
C GLN A 97 12.64 8.92 -5.29
N ASP A 98 12.77 8.73 -6.61
CA ASP A 98 13.63 9.56 -7.43
C ASP A 98 13.06 10.99 -7.47
N LYS A 99 13.80 11.95 -6.89
CA LYS A 99 13.44 13.38 -6.89
C LYS A 99 13.28 13.94 -8.31
N ASN A 100 13.89 13.30 -9.31
CA ASN A 100 13.68 13.66 -10.72
C ASN A 100 12.26 13.36 -11.21
N THR A 101 11.45 12.62 -10.46
CA THR A 101 10.04 12.33 -10.78
C THR A 101 9.08 13.32 -10.11
N ASP A 102 9.57 14.26 -9.31
CA ASP A 102 8.74 15.26 -8.64
C ASP A 102 8.05 16.19 -9.66
N ALA A 103 6.77 16.47 -9.45
CA ALA A 103 5.99 17.36 -10.31
C ALA A 103 6.39 18.82 -10.09
N PHE A 104 6.43 19.59 -11.19
CA PHE A 104 6.53 21.04 -11.12
C PHE A 104 5.27 21.63 -10.48
N VAL A 105 5.45 22.64 -9.65
CA VAL A 105 4.35 23.38 -9.03
C VAL A 105 4.10 24.67 -9.81
N PHE A 106 2.83 24.93 -10.08
CA PHE A 106 2.34 26.07 -10.85
C PHE A 106 1.50 27.00 -9.97
N ASP A 107 1.50 28.29 -10.29
CA ASP A 107 0.58 29.26 -9.71
C ASP A 107 -0.78 29.31 -10.44
N ALA A 108 -1.65 30.25 -10.05
CA ALA A 108 -2.97 30.43 -10.66
C ALA A 108 -2.92 30.95 -12.10
N GLN A 109 -1.75 31.37 -12.59
CA GLN A 109 -1.50 31.78 -13.98
C GLN A 109 -0.83 30.66 -14.80
N PHE A 110 -0.64 29.48 -14.20
CA PHE A 110 0.09 28.34 -14.78
C PHE A 110 1.59 28.59 -15.01
N GLU A 111 2.19 29.53 -14.27
CA GLU A 111 3.63 29.75 -14.29
C GLU A 111 4.32 28.89 -13.21
N VAL A 112 5.50 28.35 -13.52
CA VAL A 112 6.26 27.51 -12.60
C VAL A 112 6.74 28.34 -11.41
N LEU A 113 6.40 27.91 -10.20
CA LEU A 113 6.88 28.53 -8.97
C LEU A 113 8.37 28.22 -8.79
N ILE A 114 9.11 29.22 -8.33
CA ILE A 114 10.55 29.14 -8.06
C ILE A 114 10.76 29.21 -6.55
N ASP A 115 11.61 28.34 -6.01
CA ASP A 115 11.98 28.31 -4.59
C ASP A 115 13.00 29.43 -4.27
N ALA A 116 13.28 29.65 -2.98
CA ALA A 116 14.16 30.73 -2.52
C ALA A 116 15.60 30.63 -3.05
N ASP A 117 16.04 29.44 -3.46
CA ASP A 117 17.35 29.17 -4.05
C ASP A 117 17.41 29.40 -5.57
N GLY A 118 16.29 29.80 -6.19
CA GLY A 118 16.17 30.04 -7.63
C GLY A 118 15.85 28.79 -8.46
N SER A 119 15.69 27.61 -7.84
CA SER A 119 15.30 26.38 -8.53
C SER A 119 13.77 26.27 -8.70
N PRO A 120 13.26 25.55 -9.72
CA PRO A 120 11.84 25.25 -9.81
C PRO A 120 11.36 24.49 -8.57
N LEU A 121 10.27 24.96 -7.97
CA LEU A 121 9.61 24.26 -6.87
C LEU A 121 9.03 22.96 -7.40
N ARG A 122 9.47 21.84 -6.82
CA ARG A 122 9.00 20.50 -7.16
C ARG A 122 8.38 19.80 -5.95
N ARG A 123 7.39 18.94 -6.20
CA ARG A 123 6.70 18.14 -5.18
C ARG A 123 6.65 16.68 -5.58
N PRO A 124 6.75 15.73 -4.64
CA PRO A 124 6.56 14.32 -4.93
C PRO A 124 5.27 14.10 -5.72
N ALA A 125 5.38 13.51 -6.92
CA ALA A 125 4.26 13.33 -7.84
C ALA A 125 3.38 12.12 -7.49
N GLY A 126 3.25 11.77 -6.20
CA GLY A 126 2.45 10.64 -5.73
C GLY A 126 3.14 9.27 -5.85
N HIS A 127 2.33 8.20 -5.71
CA HIS A 127 2.79 6.81 -5.57
C HIS A 127 3.09 6.11 -6.91
N GLY A 128 2.91 6.77 -8.06
CA GLY A 128 3.20 6.19 -9.38
C GLY A 128 4.66 5.74 -9.54
N THR A 129 5.58 6.36 -8.81
CA THR A 129 7.01 5.96 -8.73
C THR A 129 7.21 4.56 -8.14
N LEU A 130 6.22 4.01 -7.42
CA LEU A 130 6.31 2.66 -6.85
C LEU A 130 6.23 1.56 -7.91
N LEU A 131 5.67 1.82 -9.10
CA LEU A 131 5.57 0.78 -10.14
C LEU A 131 6.96 0.34 -10.62
N GLN A 132 7.90 1.29 -10.74
CA GLN A 132 9.30 1.01 -11.08
C GLN A 132 9.99 0.24 -9.95
N ASN A 133 9.74 0.63 -8.70
CA ASN A 133 10.25 -0.10 -7.53
C ASN A 133 9.75 -1.55 -7.53
N LEU A 134 8.45 -1.78 -7.78
CA LEU A 134 7.87 -3.12 -7.88
C LEU A 134 8.50 -3.95 -9.00
N ALA A 135 8.70 -3.36 -10.18
CA ALA A 135 9.34 -4.05 -11.30
C ALA A 135 10.78 -4.50 -10.97
N ALA A 136 11.51 -3.70 -10.17
CA ALA A 136 12.88 -4.01 -9.76
C ALA A 136 12.99 -5.20 -8.79
N LEU A 137 11.93 -5.52 -8.03
CA LEU A 137 11.94 -6.61 -7.03
C LEU A 137 12.08 -8.00 -7.65
N LYS A 138 11.69 -8.17 -8.92
CA LYS A 138 11.81 -9.44 -9.67
C LYS A 138 11.30 -10.66 -8.89
N ALA A 139 10.16 -10.50 -8.22
CA ALA A 139 9.52 -11.55 -7.43
C ALA A 139 8.15 -11.91 -8.03
N PRO A 140 7.78 -13.21 -8.08
CA PRO A 140 6.48 -13.63 -8.61
C PRO A 140 5.31 -13.28 -7.68
N TYR A 141 5.59 -13.08 -6.39
CA TYR A 141 4.64 -12.68 -5.36
C TYR A 141 5.23 -11.56 -4.53
N ILE A 142 4.50 -10.46 -4.39
CA ILE A 142 4.90 -9.30 -3.59
C ILE A 142 3.74 -8.93 -2.68
N LEU A 143 3.99 -8.89 -1.37
CA LEU A 143 3.00 -8.50 -0.37
C LEU A 143 3.20 -7.02 -0.04
N VAL A 144 2.14 -6.23 -0.20
CA VAL A 144 2.19 -4.77 -0.01
C VAL A 144 1.30 -4.37 1.15
N LYS A 145 1.88 -3.64 2.10
CA LYS A 145 1.19 -3.02 3.24
C LYS A 145 1.79 -1.70 3.65
N ASN A 146 0.98 -0.85 4.28
CA ASN A 146 1.45 0.38 4.88
C ASN A 146 2.29 0.11 6.13
N ILE A 147 3.32 0.94 6.34
CA ILE A 147 4.22 0.85 7.49
C ILE A 147 3.48 0.99 8.84
N ASP A 148 2.36 1.72 8.87
CA ASP A 148 1.61 2.00 10.10
C ASP A 148 0.54 0.97 10.44
N ASN A 149 0.30 -0.01 9.57
CA ASN A 149 -0.64 -1.10 9.83
C ASN A 149 0.12 -2.34 10.32
N VAL A 150 0.39 -2.38 11.62
CA VAL A 150 1.00 -3.53 12.29
C VAL A 150 0.50 -3.63 13.72
N GLN A 151 -0.05 -4.77 14.08
CA GLN A 151 -0.51 -5.07 15.44
C GLN A 151 0.68 -5.40 16.34
N HIS A 152 0.52 -5.36 17.65
CA HIS A 152 1.52 -5.88 18.57
C HIS A 152 1.82 -7.35 18.24
N PHE A 153 3.08 -7.78 18.34
CA PHE A 153 3.49 -9.16 18.06
C PHE A 153 2.66 -10.26 18.76
N SER A 154 2.11 -10.00 19.96
CA SER A 154 1.25 -10.94 20.70
C SER A 154 -0.14 -11.09 20.08
N GLN A 155 -0.51 -10.19 19.16
CA GLN A 155 -1.79 -10.14 18.46
C GLN A 155 -1.65 -10.33 16.95
N LYS A 156 -0.45 -10.67 16.46
CA LYS A 156 -0.15 -10.81 15.03
C LYS A 156 -0.92 -11.92 14.31
N GLN A 157 -1.46 -12.90 15.05
CA GLN A 157 -1.90 -14.19 14.49
C GLN A 157 -2.90 -14.02 13.34
N GLN A 158 -3.92 -13.19 13.55
CA GLN A 158 -4.94 -12.94 12.53
C GLN A 158 -4.39 -12.25 11.28
N SER A 159 -3.42 -11.34 11.46
CA SER A 159 -2.70 -10.67 10.37
C SER A 159 -1.87 -11.66 9.56
N VAL A 160 -1.13 -12.55 10.24
CA VAL A 160 -0.33 -13.61 9.61
C VAL A 160 -1.20 -14.60 8.84
N ASP A 161 -2.30 -15.06 9.45
CA ASP A 161 -3.22 -16.01 8.81
C ASP A 161 -3.91 -15.39 7.59
N ASN A 162 -4.27 -14.12 7.67
CA ASN A 162 -4.79 -13.37 6.53
C ASN A 162 -3.77 -13.28 5.38
N TRP A 163 -2.50 -13.02 5.67
CA TRP A 163 -1.47 -13.01 4.62
C TRP A 163 -1.28 -14.39 3.97
N ARG A 164 -1.28 -15.47 4.76
CA ARG A 164 -1.22 -16.83 4.23
C ARG A 164 -2.41 -17.15 3.36
N TYR A 165 -3.61 -16.72 3.77
CA TYR A 165 -4.83 -16.88 3.00
C TYR A 165 -4.76 -16.13 1.66
N LEU A 166 -4.45 -14.83 1.67
CA LEU A 166 -4.38 -14.04 0.44
C LEU A 166 -3.28 -14.55 -0.51
N LEU A 167 -2.13 -14.96 0.03
CA LEU A 167 -1.04 -15.53 -0.77
C LEU A 167 -1.44 -16.88 -1.37
N GLY A 168 -2.02 -17.77 -0.57
CA GLY A 168 -2.53 -19.06 -1.04
C GLY A 168 -3.58 -18.90 -2.13
N LEU A 169 -4.53 -17.96 -1.95
CA LEU A 169 -5.55 -17.64 -2.94
C LEU A 169 -4.95 -17.12 -4.25
N GLN A 170 -3.97 -16.21 -4.18
CA GLN A 170 -3.26 -15.74 -5.37
C GLN A 170 -2.57 -16.90 -6.12
N MET A 171 -1.91 -17.80 -5.40
CA MET A 171 -1.25 -18.97 -5.98
C MET A 171 -2.26 -19.93 -6.62
N GLU A 172 -3.39 -20.19 -5.96
CA GLU A 172 -4.47 -21.02 -6.47
C GLU A 172 -5.06 -20.43 -7.74
N ILE A 173 -5.37 -19.13 -7.76
CA ILE A 173 -5.90 -18.46 -8.96
C ILE A 173 -4.91 -18.59 -10.13
N ARG A 174 -3.63 -18.28 -9.94
CA ARG A 174 -2.62 -18.41 -11.01
C ARG A 174 -2.54 -19.85 -11.53
N SER A 175 -2.59 -20.83 -10.62
CA SER A 175 -2.59 -22.25 -10.98
C SER A 175 -3.83 -22.63 -11.81
N GLN A 176 -5.02 -22.14 -11.45
CA GLN A 176 -6.25 -22.40 -12.20
C GLN A 176 -6.21 -21.73 -13.58
N LEU A 177 -5.79 -20.46 -13.66
CA LEU A 177 -5.64 -19.75 -14.93
C LEU A 177 -4.65 -20.47 -15.87
N SER A 178 -3.53 -20.95 -15.34
CA SER A 178 -2.56 -21.76 -16.10
C SER A 178 -3.16 -23.07 -16.61
N THR A 179 -3.99 -23.72 -15.79
CA THR A 179 -4.68 -24.97 -16.14
C THR A 179 -5.66 -24.76 -17.29
N PHE A 180 -6.51 -23.72 -17.21
CA PHE A 180 -7.44 -23.39 -18.30
C PHE A 180 -6.69 -23.07 -19.60
N LEU A 181 -5.60 -22.30 -19.51
CA LEU A 181 -4.80 -21.95 -20.67
C LEU A 181 -4.16 -23.19 -21.33
N ALA A 182 -3.57 -24.07 -20.53
CA ALA A 182 -2.92 -25.30 -21.02
C ALA A 182 -3.94 -26.28 -21.65
N ALA A 183 -5.11 -26.41 -21.03
CA ALA A 183 -6.20 -27.27 -21.53
C ALA A 183 -7.00 -26.64 -22.69
N ARG A 184 -6.81 -25.34 -22.96
CA ARG A 184 -7.67 -24.52 -23.83
C ARG A 184 -9.15 -24.59 -23.43
N ASP A 185 -9.41 -24.66 -22.13
CA ASP A 185 -10.74 -24.85 -21.55
C ASP A 185 -11.39 -23.50 -21.19
N PHE A 186 -11.90 -22.83 -22.22
CA PHE A 186 -12.54 -21.52 -22.07
C PHE A 186 -13.90 -21.61 -21.36
N GLU A 187 -14.66 -22.68 -21.59
CA GLU A 187 -15.95 -22.90 -20.91
C GLU A 187 -15.74 -23.14 -19.41
N GLY A 188 -14.72 -23.94 -19.04
CA GLY A 188 -14.32 -24.12 -17.65
C GLY A 188 -13.91 -22.80 -16.99
N LEU A 189 -13.18 -21.94 -17.71
CA LEU A 189 -12.84 -20.60 -17.24
C LEU A 189 -14.09 -19.75 -16.94
N ILE A 190 -15.09 -19.76 -17.83
CA ILE A 190 -16.33 -19.00 -17.63
C ILE A 190 -17.08 -19.50 -16.38
N GLN A 191 -17.20 -20.82 -16.21
CA GLN A 191 -17.87 -21.42 -15.06
C GLN A 191 -17.14 -21.12 -13.75
N TRP A 192 -15.81 -21.23 -13.75
CA TRP A 192 -14.96 -20.88 -12.62
C TRP A 192 -15.07 -19.39 -12.28
N ASN A 193 -15.05 -18.52 -13.29
CA ASN A 193 -15.16 -17.08 -13.09
C ASN A 193 -16.53 -16.68 -12.52
N ALA A 194 -17.60 -17.42 -12.79
CA ALA A 194 -18.91 -17.16 -12.17
C ALA A 194 -18.89 -17.35 -10.64
N GLN A 195 -17.96 -18.15 -10.10
CA GLN A 195 -17.79 -18.37 -8.66
C GLN A 195 -16.77 -17.41 -8.04
N ILE A 196 -15.63 -17.23 -8.69
CA ILE A 196 -14.52 -16.40 -8.19
C ILE A 196 -14.75 -14.92 -8.46
N GLY A 197 -15.42 -14.59 -9.55
CA GLY A 197 -15.67 -13.23 -9.99
C GLY A 197 -14.40 -12.46 -10.30
N LEU A 198 -13.36 -13.08 -10.87
CA LEU A 198 -12.09 -12.42 -11.22
C LEU A 198 -12.28 -11.39 -12.34
N PHE A 199 -13.02 -11.77 -13.38
CA PHE A 199 -13.32 -10.98 -14.57
C PHE A 199 -14.80 -10.58 -14.61
N ASP A 200 -15.10 -9.52 -15.37
CA ASP A 200 -16.48 -9.20 -15.73
C ASP A 200 -17.04 -10.33 -16.64
N PRO A 201 -18.18 -10.95 -16.30
CA PRO A 201 -18.71 -12.08 -17.06
C PRO A 201 -19.10 -11.74 -18.50
N GLU A 202 -19.57 -10.52 -18.78
CA GLU A 202 -19.98 -10.13 -20.12
C GLU A 202 -18.76 -9.85 -20.99
N ASN A 203 -17.80 -9.07 -20.49
CA ASN A 203 -16.52 -8.85 -21.16
C ASN A 203 -15.82 -10.17 -21.46
N LEU A 204 -15.86 -11.14 -20.53
CA LEU A 204 -15.20 -12.43 -20.71
C LEU A 204 -15.83 -13.22 -21.86
N ARG A 205 -17.16 -13.26 -21.98
CA ARG A 205 -17.86 -14.01 -23.05
C ARG A 205 -17.64 -13.44 -24.45
N GLU A 206 -17.32 -12.15 -24.55
CA GLU A 206 -17.08 -11.47 -25.82
C GLU A 206 -15.65 -11.69 -26.36
N LEU A 207 -14.76 -12.33 -25.58
CA LEU A 207 -13.37 -12.54 -25.99
C LEU A 207 -13.23 -13.62 -27.07
N ASN A 208 -12.35 -13.37 -28.02
CA ASN A 208 -11.81 -14.40 -28.91
C ASN A 208 -10.64 -15.16 -28.26
N VAL A 209 -10.15 -16.21 -28.93
CA VAL A 209 -9.12 -17.11 -28.40
C VAL A 209 -7.82 -16.40 -28.00
N ASP A 210 -7.37 -15.44 -28.80
CA ASP A 210 -6.12 -14.71 -28.52
C ASP A 210 -6.32 -13.72 -27.36
N ALA A 211 -7.49 -13.06 -27.30
CA ALA A 211 -7.79 -12.05 -26.31
C ALA A 211 -7.91 -12.60 -24.87
N TRP A 212 -8.48 -13.80 -24.68
CA TRP A 212 -8.51 -14.39 -23.33
C TRP A 212 -7.13 -14.90 -22.89
N THR A 213 -6.29 -15.36 -23.83
CA THR A 213 -4.90 -15.74 -23.52
C THR A 213 -4.10 -14.53 -23.01
N GLU A 214 -4.23 -13.38 -23.66
CA GLU A 214 -3.62 -12.13 -23.19
C GLU A 214 -4.21 -11.69 -21.85
N LEU A 215 -5.53 -11.79 -21.67
CA LEU A 215 -6.20 -11.47 -20.41
C LEU A 215 -5.65 -12.30 -19.24
N LEU A 216 -5.50 -13.63 -19.41
CA LEU A 216 -5.02 -14.49 -18.33
C LEU A 216 -3.55 -14.24 -17.97
N ASN A 217 -2.75 -13.81 -18.95
CA ASN A 217 -1.33 -13.49 -18.75
C ASN A 217 -1.09 -12.06 -18.25
N ARG A 218 -2.11 -11.28 -17.88
CA ARG A 218 -1.86 -9.97 -17.26
C ARG A 218 -1.31 -10.12 -15.83
N PRO A 219 -0.59 -9.12 -15.31
CA PRO A 219 -0.30 -9.00 -13.88
C PRO A 219 -1.58 -9.14 -13.04
N LEU A 220 -1.47 -9.80 -11.89
CA LEU A 220 -2.60 -10.14 -11.02
C LEU A 220 -2.42 -9.52 -9.64
N ARG A 221 -3.46 -8.90 -9.10
CA ARG A 221 -3.54 -8.45 -7.71
C ARG A 221 -4.75 -9.05 -7.00
N VAL A 222 -4.52 -9.65 -5.85
CA VAL A 222 -5.55 -10.00 -4.87
C VAL A 222 -5.46 -8.98 -3.75
N CYS A 223 -6.54 -8.21 -3.55
CA CYS A 223 -6.59 -7.14 -2.57
C CYS A 223 -7.62 -7.49 -1.48
N GLY A 224 -7.14 -7.59 -0.24
CA GLY A 224 -7.99 -7.67 0.93
C GLY A 224 -8.73 -6.34 1.14
N MET A 225 -10.02 -6.42 1.47
CA MET A 225 -10.93 -5.30 1.66
C MET A 225 -11.59 -5.43 3.02
N VAL A 226 -11.52 -4.40 3.84
CA VAL A 226 -12.18 -4.38 5.16
C VAL A 226 -13.50 -3.65 5.07
N ARG A 227 -14.46 -4.01 5.94
CA ARG A 227 -15.72 -3.26 6.04
C ARG A 227 -15.46 -1.81 6.41
N ASN A 228 -16.13 -0.92 5.70
CA ASN A 228 -15.99 0.51 5.90
C ASN A 228 -16.89 0.98 7.06
N ASN A 229 -16.28 1.23 8.22
CA ASN A 229 -16.98 1.77 9.40
C ASN A 229 -16.98 3.31 9.43
N GLY A 230 -16.97 3.95 8.25
CA GLY A 230 -16.97 5.42 8.11
C GLY A 230 -15.60 6.05 7.89
N GLN A 231 -14.55 5.27 7.63
CA GLN A 231 -13.21 5.81 7.41
C GLN A 231 -13.07 6.50 6.03
N PRO A 232 -12.28 7.59 5.94
CA PRO A 232 -11.95 8.21 4.67
C PRO A 232 -10.89 7.39 3.90
N GLY A 233 -11.11 7.21 2.60
CA GLY A 233 -10.14 6.67 1.63
C GLY A 233 -10.80 5.75 0.61
N GLY A 234 -9.99 5.05 -0.19
CA GLY A 234 -10.45 4.37 -1.40
C GLY A 234 -11.21 3.06 -1.15
N GLY A 235 -12.15 2.76 -2.04
CA GLY A 235 -12.98 1.55 -2.00
C GLY A 235 -12.98 0.81 -3.34
N PRO A 236 -13.47 -0.44 -3.38
CA PRO A 236 -13.57 -1.23 -4.60
C PRO A 236 -14.75 -0.78 -5.47
N PHE A 237 -14.50 -0.55 -6.77
CA PHE A 237 -15.52 -0.19 -7.75
C PHE A 237 -15.30 -0.88 -9.10
N TRP A 238 -16.39 -1.00 -9.87
CA TRP A 238 -16.32 -1.23 -11.30
C TRP A 238 -16.26 0.12 -12.03
N LEU A 239 -15.31 0.28 -12.93
CA LEU A 239 -15.20 1.41 -13.83
C LEU A 239 -15.36 0.92 -15.25
N GLN A 240 -16.22 1.58 -16.01
CA GLN A 240 -16.31 1.35 -17.45
C GLN A 240 -15.32 2.29 -18.15
N LEU A 241 -14.27 1.71 -18.73
CA LEU A 241 -13.27 2.42 -19.52
C LEU A 241 -13.31 1.88 -20.95
N ASN A 242 -13.59 2.74 -21.94
CA ASN A 242 -13.66 2.37 -23.36
C ASN A 242 -14.57 1.16 -23.64
N GLY A 243 -15.72 1.10 -22.94
CA GLY A 243 -16.70 0.02 -23.07
C GLY A 243 -16.38 -1.24 -22.25
N GLN A 244 -15.20 -1.35 -21.62
CA GLN A 244 -14.84 -2.47 -20.77
C GLN A 244 -14.96 -2.15 -19.28
N ASN A 245 -15.68 -3.00 -18.56
CA ASN A 245 -15.69 -2.96 -17.10
C ASN A 245 -14.38 -3.48 -16.51
N THR A 246 -13.74 -2.67 -15.67
CA THR A 246 -12.52 -3.03 -14.92
C THR A 246 -12.71 -2.74 -13.45
N LYS A 247 -12.09 -3.55 -12.58
CA LYS A 247 -12.14 -3.34 -11.14
C LYS A 247 -11.01 -2.41 -10.70
N GLN A 248 -11.35 -1.29 -10.09
CA GLN A 248 -10.39 -0.33 -9.55
C GLN A 248 -10.66 0.00 -8.09
N ILE A 249 -9.62 0.52 -7.45
CA ILE A 249 -9.72 1.12 -6.12
C ILE A 249 -9.84 2.63 -6.33
N VAL A 250 -11.03 3.19 -6.13
CA VAL A 250 -11.30 4.62 -6.36
C VAL A 250 -11.27 5.35 -5.04
N GLU A 251 -10.50 6.43 -4.98
CA GLU A 251 -10.44 7.31 -3.82
C GLU A 251 -11.63 8.26 -3.80
N LYS A 252 -12.14 8.57 -2.61
CA LYS A 252 -13.31 9.45 -2.45
C LYS A 252 -13.12 10.83 -3.08
N THR A 253 -11.89 11.34 -3.07
CA THR A 253 -11.49 12.61 -3.69
C THR A 253 -11.72 12.61 -5.21
N GLN A 254 -11.66 11.45 -5.86
CA GLN A 254 -11.85 11.30 -7.30
C GLN A 254 -13.33 11.27 -7.71
N LEU A 255 -14.23 11.04 -6.75
CA LEU A 255 -15.67 11.09 -6.97
C LEU A 255 -16.25 12.50 -6.79
N VAL A 256 -15.43 13.48 -6.39
CA VAL A 256 -15.87 14.86 -6.15
C VAL A 256 -16.37 15.45 -7.48
N GLY A 257 -17.64 15.86 -7.48
CA GLY A 257 -18.31 16.39 -8.68
C GLY A 257 -19.02 15.35 -9.54
N HIS A 258 -18.92 14.05 -9.23
CA HIS A 258 -19.68 13.03 -9.93
C HIS A 258 -21.19 13.14 -9.61
N PRO A 259 -22.10 13.11 -10.61
CA PRO A 259 -23.54 13.29 -10.39
C PRO A 259 -24.15 12.31 -9.39
N GLN A 260 -23.55 11.13 -9.26
CA GLN A 260 -23.99 10.05 -8.38
C GLN A 260 -23.06 9.84 -7.17
N MET A 261 -22.21 10.82 -6.83
CA MET A 261 -21.23 10.70 -5.75
C MET A 261 -21.86 10.20 -4.44
N SER A 262 -22.98 10.77 -4.02
CA SER A 262 -23.65 10.36 -2.77
C SER A 262 -24.07 8.89 -2.78
N GLN A 263 -24.58 8.39 -3.91
CA GLN A 263 -24.99 7.00 -4.07
C GLN A 263 -23.79 6.05 -4.08
N LEU A 264 -22.75 6.37 -4.86
CA LEU A 264 -21.51 5.58 -4.93
C LEU A 264 -20.81 5.49 -3.57
N MET A 265 -20.84 6.60 -2.82
CA MET A 265 -20.28 6.68 -1.47
C MET A 265 -21.07 5.85 -0.45
N LEU A 266 -22.41 5.83 -0.54
CA LEU A 266 -23.27 4.98 0.30
C LEU A 266 -23.14 3.50 -0.06
N GLN A 267 -22.85 3.17 -1.32
CA GLN A 267 -22.74 1.79 -1.80
C GLN A 267 -21.38 1.15 -1.49
N SER A 268 -20.35 1.94 -1.22
CA SER A 268 -19.02 1.41 -0.89
C SER A 268 -18.98 0.90 0.56
N ALA A 269 -19.44 -0.34 0.74
CA ALA A 269 -19.43 -1.05 2.02
C ALA A 269 -18.02 -1.45 2.49
N TYR A 270 -17.01 -1.28 1.63
CA TYR A 270 -15.65 -1.75 1.86
C TYR A 270 -14.62 -0.66 1.58
N PHE A 271 -13.46 -0.81 2.21
CA PHE A 271 -12.34 0.10 2.17
C PHE A 271 -11.06 -0.67 1.85
N ASN A 272 -10.12 -0.05 1.14
CA ASN A 272 -8.81 -0.62 0.84
C ASN A 272 -7.81 -0.36 1.99
N PRO A 273 -7.48 -1.38 2.82
CA PRO A 273 -6.46 -1.28 3.87
C PRO A 273 -5.03 -1.28 3.33
N VAL A 274 -4.84 -1.39 2.01
CA VAL A 274 -3.55 -1.67 1.36
C VAL A 274 -3.02 -3.00 1.89
N LEU A 275 -3.82 -4.07 1.76
CA LEU A 275 -3.40 -5.45 2.01
C LEU A 275 -3.48 -6.20 0.68
N MET A 276 -2.38 -6.21 -0.07
CA MET A 276 -2.38 -6.73 -1.44
C MET A 276 -1.31 -7.77 -1.64
N VAL A 277 -1.67 -8.86 -2.32
CA VAL A 277 -0.72 -9.79 -2.92
C VAL A 277 -0.69 -9.49 -4.41
N LEU A 278 0.48 -9.08 -4.88
CA LEU A 278 0.73 -8.73 -6.27
C LEU A 278 1.52 -9.84 -6.95
N SER A 279 1.26 -10.02 -8.25
CA SER A 279 2.05 -10.85 -9.12
C SER A 279 2.36 -10.07 -10.41
N PRO A 280 3.56 -9.47 -10.52
CA PRO A 280 3.94 -8.58 -11.62
C PRO A 280 4.45 -9.33 -12.86
N CYS A 281 4.08 -10.60 -13.02
CA CYS A 281 4.62 -11.50 -14.03
C CYS A 281 3.51 -12.34 -14.67
N ASP A 282 3.82 -12.89 -15.84
CA ASP A 282 2.90 -13.79 -16.56
C ASP A 282 2.70 -15.10 -15.80
N LEU A 283 1.87 -16.00 -16.32
CA LEU A 283 1.59 -17.29 -15.68
C LEU A 283 2.82 -18.24 -15.65
N ASN A 284 3.88 -17.94 -16.40
CA ASN A 284 5.16 -18.66 -16.43
C ASN A 284 6.24 -17.98 -15.56
N ASN A 285 5.85 -16.99 -14.76
CA ASN A 285 6.71 -16.16 -13.91
C ASN A 285 7.72 -15.29 -14.68
N GLN A 286 7.49 -15.01 -15.96
CA GLN A 286 8.27 -14.02 -16.71
C GLN A 286 7.81 -12.61 -16.31
N PRO A 287 8.70 -11.73 -15.84
CA PRO A 287 8.35 -10.38 -15.44
C PRO A 287 7.75 -9.58 -16.61
N HIS A 288 6.70 -8.81 -16.33
CA HIS A 288 6.16 -7.85 -17.29
C HIS A 288 6.88 -6.52 -17.23
N ASP A 289 6.86 -5.81 -18.35
CA ASP A 289 6.94 -4.34 -18.34
C ASP A 289 5.62 -3.79 -17.81
N LEU A 290 5.61 -3.42 -16.52
CA LEU A 290 4.41 -2.99 -15.81
C LEU A 290 3.82 -1.69 -16.37
N THR A 291 4.61 -0.88 -17.09
CA THR A 291 4.14 0.39 -17.66
C THR A 291 3.05 0.18 -18.72
N GLN A 292 3.04 -0.98 -19.39
CA GLN A 292 2.03 -1.36 -20.38
C GLN A 292 0.64 -1.56 -19.77
N PHE A 293 0.60 -1.83 -18.46
CA PHE A 293 -0.61 -2.09 -17.69
C PHE A 293 -1.10 -0.88 -16.89
N ALA A 294 -0.40 0.24 -17.00
CA ALA A 294 -0.83 1.52 -16.44
C ALA A 294 -1.82 2.24 -17.37
N ASP A 295 -2.63 3.10 -16.77
CA ASP A 295 -3.40 4.13 -17.46
C ASP A 295 -2.76 5.50 -17.21
N PRO A 296 -2.08 6.08 -18.20
CA PRO A 296 -1.42 7.38 -18.06
C PRO A 296 -2.43 8.54 -17.98
N GLU A 297 -3.68 8.35 -18.37
CA GLU A 297 -4.72 9.41 -18.32
C GLU A 297 -5.32 9.57 -16.92
N SER A 298 -5.07 8.62 -16.02
CA SER A 298 -5.52 8.64 -14.62
C SER A 298 -4.68 9.57 -13.71
N TYR A 299 -4.08 10.63 -14.24
CA TYR A 299 -3.34 11.63 -13.45
C TYR A 299 -4.30 12.59 -12.73
N PHE A 300 -3.82 13.21 -11.63
CA PHE A 300 -4.63 14.14 -10.84
C PHE A 300 -4.01 15.53 -10.82
N VAL A 301 -4.83 16.55 -11.06
CA VAL A 301 -4.45 17.93 -10.77
C VAL A 301 -4.81 18.23 -9.32
N VAL A 302 -3.81 18.51 -8.50
CA VAL A 302 -3.97 18.83 -7.08
C VAL A 302 -3.91 20.34 -6.90
N GLU A 303 -4.95 20.91 -6.31
CA GLU A 303 -4.97 22.31 -5.89
C GLU A 303 -4.75 22.42 -4.37
N LYS A 304 -3.77 23.20 -3.93
CA LYS A 304 -3.53 23.50 -2.50
C LYS A 304 -3.36 24.99 -2.27
N THR A 305 -3.63 25.44 -1.05
CA THR A 305 -3.26 26.79 -0.62
C THR A 305 -1.96 26.71 0.17
N GLN A 306 -0.90 27.34 -0.31
CA GLN A 306 0.40 27.42 0.35
C GLN A 306 0.74 28.89 0.61
N GLN A 307 0.99 29.24 1.88
CA GLN A 307 1.30 30.61 2.31
C GLN A 307 0.29 31.67 1.81
N GLY A 308 -0.99 31.31 1.74
CA GLY A 308 -2.06 32.18 1.25
C GLY A 308 -2.19 32.28 -0.27
N LYS A 309 -1.35 31.59 -1.05
CA LYS A 309 -1.44 31.49 -2.52
C LYS A 309 -1.99 30.13 -2.93
N LYS A 310 -2.85 30.11 -3.95
CA LYS A 310 -3.27 28.85 -4.60
C LYS A 310 -2.14 28.35 -5.49
N VAL A 311 -1.83 27.07 -5.35
CA VAL A 311 -0.82 26.38 -6.15
C VAL A 311 -1.41 25.09 -6.70
N GLN A 312 -0.94 24.69 -7.88
CA GLN A 312 -1.38 23.50 -8.59
C GLN A 312 -0.20 22.63 -8.97
N PHE A 313 -0.35 21.31 -8.95
CA PHE A 313 0.64 20.38 -9.46
C PHE A 313 -0.05 19.09 -9.92
N VAL A 314 0.63 18.30 -10.75
CA VAL A 314 0.10 17.02 -11.25
C VAL A 314 0.67 15.87 -10.43
N GLU A 315 -0.21 15.09 -9.80
CA GLU A 315 0.14 13.78 -9.25
C GLU A 315 -0.02 12.72 -10.35
N GLN A 316 1.01 11.88 -10.50
CA GLN A 316 0.97 10.71 -11.36
C GLN A 316 -0.07 9.72 -10.84
N PRO A 317 -0.58 8.82 -11.70
CA PRO A 317 -1.50 7.77 -11.28
C PRO A 317 -1.01 7.06 -10.02
N GLY A 318 -1.89 6.91 -9.03
CA GLY A 318 -1.59 6.18 -7.80
C GLY A 318 -1.24 4.73 -8.07
N LEU A 319 -0.50 4.08 -7.18
CA LEU A 319 -0.04 2.70 -7.40
C LEU A 319 -1.20 1.74 -7.71
N TRP A 320 -2.22 1.73 -6.86
CA TRP A 320 -3.39 0.88 -7.04
C TRP A 320 -4.51 1.54 -7.87
N ASN A 321 -4.29 2.77 -8.33
CA ASN A 321 -5.29 3.55 -9.06
C ASN A 321 -4.67 4.22 -10.29
N GLY A 322 -4.89 3.60 -11.43
CA GLY A 322 -4.28 4.02 -12.70
C GLY A 322 -2.99 3.25 -13.01
N ALA A 323 -1.98 3.24 -12.13
CA ALA A 323 -0.73 2.49 -12.41
C ALA A 323 -0.95 0.96 -12.52
N MET A 324 -2.00 0.44 -11.88
CA MET A 324 -2.46 -0.95 -11.99
C MET A 324 -3.79 -1.08 -12.75
N ALA A 325 -4.15 -0.13 -13.60
CA ALA A 325 -5.47 -0.07 -14.24
C ALA A 325 -5.82 -1.34 -15.02
N LYS A 326 -4.85 -1.93 -15.73
CA LYS A 326 -5.09 -3.12 -16.57
C LYS A 326 -4.71 -4.44 -15.88
N TRP A 327 -4.53 -4.44 -14.57
CA TRP A 327 -4.23 -5.66 -13.82
C TRP A 327 -5.50 -6.48 -13.59
N ASN A 328 -5.36 -7.80 -13.65
CA ASN A 328 -6.41 -8.69 -13.16
C ASN A 328 -6.55 -8.47 -11.65
N THR A 329 -7.78 -8.22 -11.20
CA THR A 329 -8.01 -7.74 -9.84
C THR A 329 -9.09 -8.58 -9.17
N LEU A 330 -8.75 -9.19 -8.05
CA LEU A 330 -9.72 -9.82 -7.16
C LEU A 330 -9.81 -9.05 -5.85
N PHE A 331 -11.02 -8.70 -5.44
CA PHE A 331 -11.29 -8.10 -4.15
C PHE A 331 -11.85 -9.15 -3.21
N VAL A 332 -11.31 -9.22 -2.00
CA VAL A 332 -11.64 -10.26 -1.03
C VAL A 332 -11.96 -9.58 0.29
N GLU A 333 -13.12 -9.85 0.87
CA GLU A 333 -13.43 -9.38 2.23
C GLU A 333 -12.46 -10.04 3.22
N VAL A 334 -11.81 -9.23 4.05
CA VAL A 334 -10.92 -9.69 5.12
C VAL A 334 -11.39 -9.13 6.47
N PRO A 335 -11.05 -9.79 7.59
CA PRO A 335 -11.47 -9.33 8.91
C PRO A 335 -10.98 -7.91 9.23
N SER A 336 -11.77 -7.11 9.94
CA SER A 336 -11.38 -5.73 10.26
C SER A 336 -10.16 -5.65 11.18
N GLU A 337 -9.92 -6.66 12.01
CA GLU A 337 -8.83 -6.69 13.00
C GLU A 337 -7.43 -6.76 12.35
N VAL A 338 -7.33 -7.16 11.08
CA VAL A 338 -6.04 -7.13 10.34
C VAL A 338 -5.66 -5.72 9.88
N PHE A 339 -6.52 -4.73 10.16
CA PHE A 339 -6.33 -3.33 9.83
C PHE A 339 -6.38 -2.46 11.08
N SER A 340 -5.20 -2.16 11.63
CA SER A 340 -4.99 -1.26 12.77
C SER A 340 -3.94 -0.19 12.41
N PRO A 341 -4.29 0.77 11.54
CA PRO A 341 -3.36 1.81 11.12
C PRO A 341 -3.16 2.86 12.23
N VAL A 342 -1.92 3.28 12.45
CA VAL A 342 -1.61 4.39 13.37
C VAL A 342 -1.51 5.70 12.60
N LYS A 343 -2.57 6.51 12.64
CA LYS A 343 -2.65 7.86 12.07
C LYS A 343 -2.27 8.93 13.10
N THR A 344 -2.57 8.69 14.38
CA THR A 344 -2.18 9.54 15.51
C THR A 344 -1.49 8.72 16.59
N VAL A 345 -0.71 9.37 17.46
CA VAL A 345 -0.05 8.68 18.59
C VAL A 345 -1.05 8.05 19.57
N LEU A 346 -2.30 8.51 19.58
CA LEU A 346 -3.34 7.95 20.45
C LEU A 346 -3.80 6.57 19.96
N ASP A 347 -3.66 6.28 18.67
CA ASP A 347 -4.05 4.99 18.08
C ASP A 347 -3.18 3.85 18.67
N LEU A 348 -1.95 4.15 19.12
CA LEU A 348 -1.09 3.18 19.83
C LEU A 348 -1.63 2.74 21.20
N LEU A 349 -2.65 3.43 21.73
CA LEU A 349 -3.33 3.04 22.97
C LEU A 349 -4.47 2.05 22.72
N GLU A 350 -4.83 1.80 21.46
CA GLU A 350 -5.85 0.82 21.11
C GLU A 350 -5.37 -0.60 21.40
N PHE A 351 -6.32 -1.49 21.68
CA PHE A 351 -6.02 -2.87 22.09
C PHE A 351 -5.03 -3.55 21.14
N ALA A 352 -5.20 -3.40 19.82
CA ALA A 352 -4.35 -4.00 18.79
C ALA A 352 -2.85 -3.69 18.93
N HIS A 353 -2.49 -2.59 19.59
CA HIS A 353 -1.10 -2.11 19.77
C HIS A 353 -0.55 -2.40 21.17
N LEU A 354 -1.35 -2.95 22.08
CA LEU A 354 -0.94 -3.29 23.43
C LEU A 354 -0.50 -4.76 23.54
N ALA A 355 0.38 -5.06 24.49
CA ALA A 355 0.73 -6.44 24.78
C ALA A 355 -0.51 -7.20 25.30
N ASN A 356 -0.90 -8.28 24.63
CA ASN A 356 -1.94 -9.16 25.16
C ASN A 356 -1.37 -10.00 26.30
N LYS A 357 -1.65 -9.59 27.54
CA LYS A 357 -1.19 -10.27 28.76
C LYS A 357 -1.90 -11.60 29.05
N GLY A 358 -2.88 -11.99 28.23
CA GLY A 358 -3.64 -13.23 28.36
C GLY A 358 -3.55 -14.19 27.16
N ALA A 359 -2.68 -13.91 26.19
CA ALA A 359 -2.42 -14.77 25.02
C ALA A 359 -1.22 -15.69 25.22
#